data_AF-A0A285JGQ5-F1
#
_entry.id   AF-A0A285JGQ5-F1
#
_cell.length_a   1.000
_cell.length_b   1.000
_cell.length_c   1.000
_cell.angle_alpha   90.00
_cell.angle_beta   90.00
_cell.angle_gamma   90.00
#
_symmetry.space_group_name_H-M   'P 1'
#
loop_
_entity.id
_entity.type
_entity.pdbx_description
1 polymer ?
#
loop_
_entity_poly.entity_id
_entity_poly.type
_entity_poly.pdbx_seq_one_letter_code
_entity_poly.pdbx_strand_id
1 'polypeptide(L)'
;MINVDTLPAIQQIQAERDLSRLVRNHTEVLLSVFEIAPEGTGLISLFGSGMEFTNKEALRVWVRKTLLDHSHYVSLPTLRDMLEKKLMSFSKDWL
;
A
#
# COMPACT_ATOMS: atom_id res chain seq x y z
N MET A 1 -8.16 8.88 -36.62
CA MET A 1 -8.29 7.43 -36.40
C MET A 1 -7.38 7.04 -35.26
N ILE A 2 -7.92 6.51 -34.17
CA ILE A 2 -7.08 5.95 -33.09
C ILE A 2 -6.47 4.66 -33.62
N ASN A 3 -5.15 4.54 -33.54
CA ASN A 3 -4.43 3.35 -34.00
C ASN A 3 -4.83 2.18 -33.10
N VAL A 4 -5.44 1.14 -33.66
CA VAL A 4 -6.01 0.02 -32.89
C VAL A 4 -4.93 -0.71 -32.09
N ASP A 5 -3.69 -0.69 -32.59
CA ASP A 5 -2.51 -1.29 -31.93
C ASP A 5 -2.06 -0.52 -30.67
N THR A 6 -2.49 0.73 -30.47
CA THR A 6 -2.15 1.51 -29.27
C THR A 6 -3.19 1.40 -28.15
N LEU A 7 -4.37 0.81 -28.42
CA LEU A 7 -5.44 0.64 -27.43
C LEU A 7 -5.00 -0.21 -26.23
N PRO A 8 -4.30 -1.35 -26.38
CA PRO A 8 -3.83 -2.12 -25.23
C PRO A 8 -2.82 -1.36 -24.37
N ALA A 9 -1.92 -0.60 -25.00
CA ALA A 9 -0.93 0.21 -24.29
C ALA A 9 -1.59 1.35 -23.50
N ILE A 10 -2.59 2.03 -24.09
CA ILE A 10 -3.36 3.06 -23.41
C ILE A 10 -4.14 2.48 -22.22
N GLN A 11 -4.76 1.31 -22.39
CA GLN A 11 -5.47 0.62 -21.30
C GLN A 11 -4.53 0.24 -20.16
N GLN A 12 -3.32 -0.24 -20.47
CA GLN A 12 -2.32 -0.59 -19.46
C GLN A 12 -1.84 0.66 -18.68
N ILE A 13 -1.60 1.77 -19.38
CA ILE A 13 -1.23 3.05 -18.74
C ILE A 13 -2.34 3.54 -17.82
N GLN A 14 -3.61 3.42 -18.25
CA GLN A 14 -4.77 3.80 -17.45
C GLN A 14 -4.86 2.94 -16.18
N ALA A 15 -4.75 1.62 -16.32
CA ALA A 15 -4.80 0.68 -15.20
C ALA A 15 -3.69 0.95 -14.18
N GLU A 16 -2.47 1.23 -14.65
CA GLU A 16 -1.34 1.56 -13.77
C GLU A 16 -1.54 2.88 -13.00
N ARG A 17 -2.12 3.88 -13.66
CA ARG A 17 -2.49 5.15 -13.01
C ARG A 17 -3.57 4.97 -11.96
N ASP A 18 -4.58 4.16 -12.25
CA ASP A 18 -5.68 3.90 -11.32
C ASP A 18 -5.21 3.08 -10.12
N LEU A 19 -4.35 2.08 -10.34
CA LEU A 19 -3.68 1.35 -9.26
C LEU A 19 -2.83 2.27 -8.40
N SER A 20 -2.03 3.15 -9.00
CA SER A 20 -1.19 4.11 -8.27
C SER A 20 -2.03 5.06 -7.41
N ARG A 21 -3.16 5.54 -7.93
CA ARG A 21 -4.11 6.36 -7.16
C ARG A 21 -4.72 5.57 -6.01
N LEU A 22 -5.13 4.32 -6.26
CA LEU A 22 -5.72 3.44 -5.26
C LEU A 22 -4.75 3.18 -4.11
N VAL A 23 -3.50 2.81 -4.43
CA VAL A 23 -2.42 2.57 -3.46
C VAL A 23 -2.17 3.79 -2.59
N ARG A 24 -2.06 4.98 -3.21
CA ARG A 24 -1.86 6.23 -2.46
C ARG A 24 -2.99 6.50 -1.49
N ASN A 25 -4.24 6.44 -1.96
CA ASN A 25 -5.42 6.70 -1.12
C ASN A 25 -5.50 5.71 0.05
N HIS A 26 -5.30 4.42 -0.21
CA HIS A 26 -5.34 3.40 0.84
C HIS A 26 -4.22 3.59 1.86
N THR A 27 -3.01 3.94 1.40
CA THR A 27 -1.88 4.26 2.29
C THR A 27 -2.22 5.42 3.22
N GLU A 28 -2.75 6.52 2.68
CA GLU A 28 -3.10 7.71 3.47
C GLU A 28 -4.19 7.42 4.49
N VAL A 29 -5.22 6.67 4.11
CA VAL A 29 -6.28 6.28 5.05
C VAL A 29 -5.75 5.33 6.13
N LEU A 30 -4.90 4.37 5.78
CA LEU A 30 -4.29 3.47 6.76
C LEU A 30 -3.44 4.25 7.77
N LEU A 31 -2.58 5.18 7.32
CA LEU A 31 -1.81 6.04 8.23
C LEU A 31 -2.74 6.80 9.19
N SER A 32 -3.81 7.39 8.67
CA SER A 32 -4.79 8.12 9.49
C SER A 32 -5.51 7.21 10.49
N VAL A 33 -5.92 6.01 10.10
CA VAL A 33 -6.68 5.07 10.96
C VAL A 33 -5.82 4.53 12.11
N PHE A 34 -4.53 4.34 11.87
CA PHE A 34 -3.59 3.88 12.90
C PHE A 34 -2.94 5.05 13.67
N GLU A 35 -3.43 6.29 13.47
CA GLU A 35 -2.89 7.50 14.11
C GLU A 35 -1.37 7.69 13.88
N ILE A 36 -0.90 7.25 12.72
CA ILE A 36 0.50 7.35 12.30
C ILE A 36 0.69 8.67 11.56
N ALA A 37 1.82 9.33 11.81
CA ALA A 37 2.18 10.54 11.09
C ALA A 37 2.15 10.32 9.56
N PRO A 38 1.75 11.33 8.76
CA PRO A 38 1.67 11.21 7.30
C PRO A 38 2.97 10.77 6.61
N GLU A 39 4.11 10.99 7.24
CA GLU A 39 5.45 10.61 6.80
C GLU A 39 5.76 9.13 7.08
N GLY A 40 4.92 8.44 7.85
CA GLY A 40 5.16 7.08 8.33
C GLY A 40 6.00 7.01 9.60
N THR A 41 6.25 8.16 10.26
CA THR A 41 6.92 8.21 11.57
C THR A 41 6.05 7.47 12.59
N GLY A 42 6.62 6.45 13.25
CA GLY A 42 5.88 5.54 14.17
C GLY A 42 5.53 4.17 13.59
N LEU A 43 5.65 3.94 12.28
CA LEU A 43 5.73 2.59 11.71
C LEU A 43 7.10 1.99 12.10
N ILE A 44 7.20 1.43 13.30
CA ILE A 44 8.41 0.77 13.81
C ILE A 44 8.89 -0.24 12.77
N SER A 45 10.08 -0.05 12.18
CA SER A 45 11.02 -1.04 11.60
C SER A 45 10.48 -2.26 10.80
N LEU A 46 9.18 -2.33 10.48
CA LEU A 46 8.51 -3.54 9.98
C LEU A 46 8.98 -3.96 8.59
N PHE A 47 9.66 -3.04 7.92
CA PHE A 47 10.16 -3.21 6.56
C PHE A 47 11.70 -3.13 6.47
N GLY A 48 12.40 -3.08 7.62
CA GLY A 48 13.83 -3.43 7.73
C GLY A 48 14.87 -2.38 7.33
N SER A 49 14.51 -1.12 7.12
CA SER A 49 15.41 -0.11 6.54
C SER A 49 15.96 0.94 7.52
N GLY A 50 15.37 1.08 8.72
CA GLY A 50 15.87 2.00 9.76
C GLY A 50 15.79 3.50 9.43
N MET A 51 15.10 3.90 8.34
CA MET A 51 14.96 5.30 7.92
C MET A 51 13.49 5.69 7.79
N GLU A 52 13.05 6.79 8.40
CA GLU A 52 11.61 7.15 8.45
C GLU A 52 10.97 7.37 7.07
N PHE A 53 11.68 8.00 6.13
CA PHE A 53 11.23 8.18 4.73
C PHE A 53 10.89 6.86 4.03
N THR A 54 11.55 5.77 4.43
CA THR A 54 11.31 4.45 3.85
C THR A 54 10.10 3.73 4.42
N ASN A 55 9.51 4.21 5.53
CA ASN A 55 8.37 3.54 6.16
C ASN A 55 7.06 3.77 5.40
N LYS A 56 6.79 5.02 4.99
CA LYS A 56 5.63 5.32 4.12
C LYS A 56 5.75 4.62 2.77
N GLU A 57 6.95 4.63 2.18
CA GLU A 57 7.19 3.92 0.92
C GLU A 57 7.05 2.41 1.07
N ALA A 58 7.51 1.84 2.18
CA ALA A 58 7.32 0.42 2.42
C ALA A 58 5.86 0.05 2.66
N LEU A 59 5.08 0.90 3.35
CA LEU A 59 3.63 0.75 3.44
C LEU A 59 2.97 0.82 2.06
N ARG A 60 3.37 1.76 1.19
CA ARG A 60 2.88 1.84 -0.20
C ARG A 60 3.18 0.57 -0.99
N VAL A 61 4.41 0.07 -0.91
CA VAL A 61 4.83 -1.19 -1.55
C VAL A 61 3.99 -2.36 -1.04
N TRP A 62 3.76 -2.43 0.28
CA TRP A 62 2.94 -3.46 0.88
C TRP A 62 1.48 -3.39 0.43
N VAL A 63 0.87 -2.20 0.41
CA VAL A 63 -0.50 -1.99 -0.09
C VAL A 63 -0.60 -2.39 -1.56
N ARG A 64 0.36 -1.97 -2.39
CA ARG A 64 0.41 -2.33 -3.82
C ARG A 64 0.49 -3.84 -4.01
N LYS A 65 1.41 -4.51 -3.31
CA LYS A 65 1.55 -5.96 -3.38
C LYS A 65 0.27 -6.66 -2.94
N THR A 66 -0.32 -6.24 -1.83
CA THR A 66 -1.54 -6.87 -1.29
C THR A 66 -2.72 -6.73 -2.25
N LEU A 67 -2.88 -5.56 -2.89
CA LEU A 67 -3.91 -5.32 -3.90
C LEU A 67 -3.72 -6.18 -5.15
N LEU A 68 -2.49 -6.38 -5.60
CA LEU A 68 -2.16 -7.22 -6.76
C LEU A 68 -2.34 -8.71 -6.46
N ASP A 69 -1.87 -9.17 -5.30
CA ASP A 69 -1.94 -10.58 -4.88
C ASP A 69 -3.39 -11.07 -4.69
N HIS A 70 -4.32 -10.16 -4.40
CA HIS A 70 -5.73 -10.45 -4.11
C HIS A 70 -6.69 -9.82 -5.15
N SER A 71 -6.22 -9.61 -6.38
CA SER A 71 -7.06 -9.26 -7.54
C SER A 71 -7.87 -7.95 -7.43
N HIS A 72 -7.29 -6.89 -6.88
CA HIS A 72 -7.87 -5.53 -6.75
C HIS A 72 -9.16 -5.41 -5.90
N TYR A 73 -9.69 -6.51 -5.36
CA TYR A 73 -10.93 -6.53 -4.58
C TYR A 73 -10.74 -6.48 -3.06
N VAL A 74 -9.53 -6.19 -2.58
CA VAL A 74 -9.31 -6.05 -1.13
C VAL A 74 -9.88 -4.72 -0.68
N SER A 75 -10.97 -4.80 0.09
CA SER A 75 -11.58 -3.63 0.71
C SER A 75 -10.63 -2.98 1.71
N LEU A 76 -10.76 -1.67 1.90
CA LEU A 76 -9.97 -0.92 2.89
C LEU A 76 -10.08 -1.50 4.31
N PRO A 77 -11.25 -1.93 4.83
CA PRO A 77 -11.33 -2.64 6.11
C PRO A 77 -10.48 -3.91 6.15
N THR A 78 -10.49 -4.72 5.09
CA THR A 78 -9.67 -5.93 5.01
C THR A 78 -8.17 -5.58 5.02
N LEU A 79 -7.77 -4.53 4.30
CA LEU A 79 -6.38 -4.03 4.33
C LEU A 79 -5.97 -3.57 5.72
N ARG A 80 -6.85 -2.88 6.44
CA ARG A 80 -6.62 -2.48 7.84
C ARG A 80 -6.37 -3.70 8.72
N ASP A 81 -7.27 -4.69 8.70
CA ASP A 81 -7.17 -5.88 9.54
C ASP A 81 -5.89 -6.69 9.25
N MET A 82 -5.50 -6.79 7.96
CA MET A 82 -4.26 -7.43 7.55
C MET A 82 -3.03 -6.68 8.05
N LEU A 83 -3.06 -5.34 7.99
CA LEU A 83 -1.98 -4.52 8.51
C LEU A 83 -1.88 -4.66 10.03
N GLU A 84 -2.98 -4.54 10.77
CA GLU A 84 -3.04 -4.70 12.22
C GLU A 84 -2.46 -6.04 12.68
N LYS A 85 -2.84 -7.15 12.01
CA LYS A 85 -2.27 -8.47 12.29
C LYS A 85 -0.76 -8.51 12.08
N LYS A 86 -0.23 -7.87 11.04
CA LYS A 86 1.21 -7.79 10.78
C LYS A 86 1.93 -6.97 11.85
N LEU A 87 1.38 -5.80 12.23
CA LEU A 87 1.93 -4.96 13.30
C LEU A 87 2.01 -5.75 14.62
N MET A 88 0.93 -6.45 14.99
CA MET A 88 0.83 -7.24 16.22
C MET A 88 1.71 -8.50 16.21
N SER A 89 1.98 -9.11 15.05
CA SER A 89 2.91 -10.23 14.97
C SER A 89 4.34 -9.79 15.31
N PHE A 90 4.72 -8.61 14.81
CA PHE A 90 6.07 -8.09 14.99
C PHE A 90 6.34 -7.66 16.44
N SER A 91 5.33 -7.13 17.15
CA SER A 91 5.47 -6.76 18.56
C SER A 91 5.59 -7.97 19.48
N LYS A 92 5.10 -9.15 19.08
CA LYS A 92 5.24 -10.39 19.85
C LYS A 92 6.63 -11.00 19.76
N ASP A 93 7.34 -10.80 18.65
CA ASP A 93 8.69 -11.33 18.44
C ASP A 93 9.79 -10.54 19.19
N TRP A 94 9.41 -9.48 19.93
CA TRP A 94 10.31 -8.62 20.72
C TRP A 94 10.25 -8.87 22.24
N LEU A 95 9.30 -9.67 22.73
CA LEU A 95 9.14 -10.07 24.14
C LEU A 95 9.65 -11.48 24.37
#